data_AF-M0LXQ9-F1
#
_entry.id   AF-M0LXQ9-F1
#
_cell.length_a   1.000
_cell.length_b   1.000
_cell.length_c   1.000
_cell.angle_alpha   90.00
_cell.angle_beta   90.00
_cell.angle_gamma   90.00
#
_symmetry.space_group_name_H-M   'P 1'
#
loop_
_entity.id
_entity.type
_entity.pdbx_description
1 polymer ?
#
loop_
_entity_poly.entity_id
_entity_poly.type
_entity_poly.pdbx_seq_one_letter_code
_entity_poly.pdbx_strand_id
1 'polypeptide(L)'
;QKGEHLPHHSRFAITSFLTSIGMTTDEIVELYRVNSSFGEEMTRYQTDHIRGDSSPTEYSPPSCATMQSYGDCVNKDDLCERIPHPMAYYEERIDDADDEDLEDWRGQDGEADGETASAE
;
A
#
# COMPACT_ATOMS: atom_id res chain seq x y z
N GLN A 1 -6.22 1.55 -15.79
CA GLN A 1 -6.49 2.81 -15.06
C GLN A 1 -5.61 3.89 -15.66
N LYS A 2 -6.14 5.08 -15.99
CA LYS A 2 -5.34 6.12 -16.66
C LYS A 2 -4.22 6.54 -15.71
N GLY A 3 -2.97 6.40 -16.15
CA GLY A 3 -1.76 6.72 -15.38
C GLY A 3 -1.53 8.22 -15.19
N GLU A 4 -2.57 8.96 -14.81
CA GLU A 4 -2.43 10.35 -14.39
C GLU A 4 -1.67 10.36 -13.06
N HIS A 5 -0.67 11.23 -12.96
CA HIS A 5 0.17 11.35 -11.77
C HIS A 5 -0.71 11.61 -10.54
N LEU A 6 -0.78 10.64 -9.62
CA LEU A 6 -1.45 10.84 -8.34
C LEU A 6 -0.90 12.09 -7.62
N PRO A 7 -1.77 12.91 -7.01
CA PRO A 7 -1.34 13.99 -6.12
C PRO A 7 -0.41 13.50 -5.01
N HIS A 8 0.43 14.38 -4.48
CA HIS A 8 1.39 14.02 -3.43
C HIS A 8 0.71 13.41 -2.19
N HIS A 9 -0.42 13.95 -1.76
CA HIS A 9 -1.17 13.41 -0.62
C HIS A 9 -1.70 12.00 -0.91
N SER A 10 -2.18 11.74 -2.12
CA SER A 10 -2.73 10.44 -2.51
C SER A 10 -1.61 9.40 -2.56
N ARG A 11 -0.44 9.78 -3.11
CA ARG A 11 0.76 8.93 -3.10
C ARG A 11 1.16 8.56 -1.68
N PHE A 12 1.27 9.55 -0.79
CA PHE A 12 1.57 9.29 0.62
C PHE A 12 0.53 8.35 1.26
N ALA A 13 -0.76 8.59 1.03
CA ALA A 13 -1.84 7.79 1.60
C ALA A 13 -1.77 6.32 1.17
N ILE A 14 -1.61 6.04 -0.13
CA ILE A 14 -1.52 4.66 -0.61
C ILE A 14 -0.19 4.01 -0.18
N THR A 15 0.95 4.70 -0.27
CA THR A 15 2.24 4.11 0.15
C THR A 15 2.24 3.77 1.64
N SER A 16 1.85 4.71 2.51
CA SER A 16 1.78 4.45 3.96
C SER A 16 0.82 3.30 4.31
N PHE A 17 -0.31 3.19 3.63
CA PHE A 17 -1.24 2.05 3.79
C PHE A 17 -0.61 0.72 3.40
N LEU A 18 -0.05 0.61 2.19
CA LEU A 18 0.58 -0.62 1.70
C LEU A 18 1.74 -1.06 2.61
N THR A 19 2.51 -0.10 3.11
CA THR A 19 3.58 -0.39 4.08
C THR A 19 3.04 -0.89 5.41
N SER A 20 1.92 -0.33 5.89
CA SER A 20 1.29 -0.70 7.17
C SER A 20 0.66 -2.09 7.14
N ILE A 21 0.22 -2.57 5.97
CA ILE A 21 -0.25 -3.95 5.78
C ILE A 21 0.91 -4.94 5.48
N GLY A 22 2.15 -4.47 5.51
CA GLY A 22 3.34 -5.33 5.46
C GLY A 22 3.98 -5.53 4.08
N MET A 23 3.52 -4.87 3.01
CA MET A 23 4.17 -4.99 1.69
C MET A 23 5.58 -4.39 1.71
N THR A 24 6.57 -5.07 1.16
CA THR A 24 7.95 -4.61 1.03
C THR A 24 8.09 -3.45 0.05
N THR A 25 9.21 -2.72 0.12
CA THR A 25 9.50 -1.65 -0.85
C THR A 25 9.52 -2.19 -2.29
N ASP A 26 10.00 -3.41 -2.51
CA ASP A 26 10.06 -4.03 -3.84
C ASP A 26 8.67 -4.33 -4.39
N GLU A 27 7.78 -4.93 -3.58
CA GLU A 27 6.39 -5.18 -3.97
C GLU A 27 5.63 -3.88 -4.27
N ILE A 28 5.86 -2.83 -3.48
CA ILE A 28 5.24 -1.51 -3.69
C ILE A 28 5.77 -0.88 -4.98
N VAL A 29 7.08 -0.92 -5.21
CA VAL A 29 7.72 -0.44 -6.46
C VAL A 29 7.13 -1.14 -7.68
N GLU A 30 6.97 -2.46 -7.62
CA GLU A 30 6.38 -3.24 -8.71
C GLU A 30 4.91 -2.85 -8.97
N LEU A 31 4.11 -2.68 -7.92
CA LEU A 31 2.73 -2.22 -8.06
C LEU A 31 2.63 -0.86 -8.79
N TYR A 32 3.56 0.06 -8.54
CA TYR A 32 3.59 1.35 -9.22
C TYR A 32 4.14 1.29 -10.65
N ARG A 33 4.95 0.28 -11.02
CA ARG A 33 5.50 0.11 -12.39
C ARG A 33 4.42 -0.09 -13.45
N VAL A 34 3.25 -0.59 -13.06
CA VAL A 34 2.07 -0.74 -13.94
C VAL A 34 1.56 0.62 -14.46
N ASN A 35 2.03 1.75 -13.90
CA ASN A 35 1.67 3.10 -14.30
C ASN A 35 2.73 3.75 -15.22
N SER A 36 2.31 4.32 -16.35
CA SER A 36 3.16 4.80 -17.45
C SER A 36 4.08 6.00 -17.15
N SER A 37 4.04 6.59 -15.95
CA SER A 37 4.91 7.70 -15.54
C SER A 37 5.74 7.39 -14.28
N PHE A 38 6.17 6.14 -14.15
CA PHE A 38 6.89 5.62 -12.99
C PHE A 38 8.36 6.07 -12.94
N GLY A 39 8.78 6.60 -11.79
CA GLY A 39 10.18 6.90 -11.47
C GLY A 39 10.64 6.03 -10.29
N GLU A 40 11.28 4.91 -10.59
CA GLU A 40 11.59 3.85 -9.62
C GLU A 40 12.40 4.33 -8.41
N GLU A 41 13.52 4.99 -8.66
CA GLU A 41 14.43 5.45 -7.62
C GLU A 41 13.73 6.37 -6.62
N MET A 42 12.88 7.27 -7.13
CA MET A 42 12.10 8.19 -6.31
C MET A 42 11.02 7.46 -5.50
N THR A 43 10.30 6.53 -6.11
CA THR A 43 9.28 5.73 -5.40
C THR A 43 9.90 4.89 -4.30
N ARG A 44 11.02 4.23 -4.58
CA ARG A 44 11.79 3.47 -3.58
C ARG A 44 12.19 4.36 -2.42
N TYR A 45 12.84 5.48 -2.71
CA TYR A 45 13.26 6.44 -1.68
C TYR A 45 12.08 6.93 -0.81
N GLN A 46 10.95 7.30 -1.43
CA GLN A 46 9.76 7.72 -0.71
C GLN A 46 9.20 6.61 0.18
N THR A 47 9.18 5.38 -0.32
CA THR A 47 8.68 4.22 0.41
C THR A 47 9.57 3.90 1.61
N ASP A 48 10.89 3.83 1.40
CA ASP A 48 11.87 3.58 2.46
C ASP A 48 11.82 4.68 3.54
N HIS A 49 11.53 5.92 3.15
CA HIS A 49 11.36 7.02 4.09
C HIS A 49 10.09 6.88 4.94
N ILE A 50 8.97 6.53 4.30
CA ILE A 50 7.68 6.32 4.95
C ILE A 50 7.74 5.16 5.95
N ARG A 51 8.47 4.08 5.60
CA ARG A 51 8.66 2.89 6.44
C ARG A 51 9.66 3.06 7.58
N GLY A 52 10.36 4.19 7.67
CA GLY A 52 11.42 4.38 8.66
C GLY A 52 12.73 3.62 8.35
N ASP A 53 12.89 3.04 7.16
CA ASP A 53 14.14 2.38 6.75
C ASP A 53 15.24 3.41 6.45
N SER A 54 14.84 4.58 5.91
CA SER A 54 15.74 5.72 5.65
C SER A 54 15.43 6.95 6.52
N SER A 55 14.53 6.82 7.49
CA SER A 55 14.06 7.91 8.36
C SER A 55 13.88 7.44 9.81
N PRO A 56 13.98 8.32 10.82
CA PRO A 56 13.76 7.93 12.22
C PRO A 56 12.27 7.70 12.56
N THR A 57 11.36 7.90 11.60
CA THR A 57 9.92 7.90 11.81
C THR A 57 9.23 6.93 10.87
N GLU A 58 8.44 6.03 11.44
CA GLU A 58 7.46 5.24 10.69
C GLU A 58 6.17 6.06 10.56
N TYR A 59 5.71 6.26 9.32
CA TYR A 59 4.53 7.06 9.04
C TYR A 59 3.30 6.17 8.91
N SER A 60 2.27 6.47 9.70
CA SER A 60 0.97 5.81 9.59
C SER A 60 0.12 6.41 8.45
N PRO A 61 -0.86 5.65 7.93
CA PRO A 61 -1.82 6.17 6.96
C PRO A 61 -2.63 7.34 7.52
N PRO A 62 -3.09 8.26 6.66
CA PRO A 62 -3.99 9.33 7.08
C PRO A 62 -5.34 8.77 7.57
N SER A 63 -5.95 9.43 8.56
CA SER A 63 -7.29 9.08 9.04
C SER A 63 -8.37 9.25 7.97
N CYS A 64 -9.55 8.67 8.17
CA CYS A 64 -10.69 8.84 7.26
C CYS A 64 -11.06 10.32 7.09
N ALA A 65 -10.98 11.14 8.15
CA ALA A 65 -11.26 12.57 8.07
C ALA A 65 -10.22 13.32 7.20
N THR A 66 -8.95 12.94 7.29
CA THR A 66 -7.88 13.48 6.46
C THR A 66 -8.04 13.05 5.00
N MET A 67 -8.30 11.77 4.75
CA MET A 67 -8.59 11.21 3.42
C MET A 67 -9.77 11.93 2.75
N GLN A 68 -10.83 12.23 3.51
CA GLN A 68 -11.97 13.01 3.03
C GLN A 68 -11.57 14.44 2.64
N SER A 69 -10.72 15.08 3.43
CA SER A 69 -10.22 16.43 3.15
C SER A 69 -9.34 16.48 1.89
N TYR A 70 -8.63 15.39 1.59
CA TYR A 70 -7.83 15.25 0.38
C TYR A 70 -8.63 14.84 -0.87
N GLY A 71 -9.88 14.40 -0.69
CA GLY A 71 -10.69 13.83 -1.78
C GLY A 71 -10.33 12.39 -2.15
N ASP A 72 -9.51 11.71 -1.33
CA ASP A 72 -9.07 10.33 -1.54
C ASP A 72 -10.07 9.29 -0.98
N CYS A 73 -11.05 9.72 -0.17
CA CYS A 73 -12.10 8.85 0.37
C CYS A 73 -13.26 8.68 -0.61
N VAL A 74 -13.16 7.64 -1.45
CA VAL A 74 -14.13 7.27 -2.50
C VAL A 74 -14.87 5.97 -2.15
N ASN A 75 -15.93 5.63 -2.91
CA ASN A 75 -16.69 4.38 -2.77
C ASN A 75 -17.19 4.09 -1.34
N LYS A 76 -17.72 5.11 -0.66
CA LYS A 76 -18.18 5.01 0.72
C LYS A 76 -19.37 4.06 0.85
N ASP A 77 -19.37 3.26 1.92
CA ASP A 77 -20.45 2.35 2.34
C ASP A 77 -20.83 2.60 3.82
N ASP A 78 -21.77 1.81 4.34
CA ASP A 78 -22.25 1.93 5.73
C ASP A 78 -21.15 1.71 6.78
N LEU A 79 -20.08 0.99 6.44
CA LEU A 79 -18.93 0.79 7.34
C LEU A 79 -18.04 2.02 7.37
N CYS A 80 -17.79 2.64 6.22
CA CYS A 80 -17.03 3.88 6.08
C CYS A 80 -17.61 5.03 6.92
N GLU A 81 -18.92 5.07 7.13
CA GLU A 81 -19.57 6.09 7.96
C GLU A 81 -19.33 5.90 9.47
N ARG A 82 -18.93 4.70 9.89
CA ARG A 82 -18.79 4.32 11.31
C ARG A 82 -17.33 4.11 11.74
N ILE A 83 -16.40 4.01 10.79
CA ILE A 83 -14.98 3.75 11.05
C ILE A 83 -14.11 5.01 10.90
N PRO A 84 -13.23 5.32 11.87
CA PRO A 84 -12.42 6.54 11.86
C PRO A 84 -11.12 6.42 11.05
N HIS A 85 -10.69 5.21 10.69
CA HIS A 85 -9.37 4.97 10.11
C HIS A 85 -9.37 3.89 9.02
N PRO A 86 -8.63 4.07 7.91
CA PRO A 86 -8.58 3.09 6.82
C PRO A 86 -8.04 1.71 7.24
N MET A 87 -7.11 1.66 8.21
CA MET A 87 -6.62 0.37 8.74
C MET A 87 -7.73 -0.42 9.45
N ALA A 88 -8.55 0.23 10.27
CA ALA A 88 -9.67 -0.43 10.93
C ALA A 88 -10.75 -0.86 9.91
N TYR A 89 -10.93 -0.08 8.84
CA TYR A 89 -11.83 -0.48 7.74
C TYR A 89 -11.30 -1.74 7.06
N TYR A 90 -10.00 -1.79 6.77
CA TYR A 90 -9.36 -2.94 6.16
C TYR A 90 -9.46 -4.19 7.04
N GLU A 91 -9.16 -4.07 8.34
CA GLU A 91 -9.25 -5.16 9.31
C GLU A 91 -10.67 -5.74 9.38
N GLU A 92 -11.70 -4.91 9.59
CA GLU A 92 -13.09 -5.39 9.64
C GLU A 92 -13.49 -6.08 8.32
N ARG A 93 -13.05 -5.56 7.17
CA ARG A 93 -13.38 -6.14 5.86
C ARG A 93 -12.69 -7.48 5.61
N ILE A 94 -11.54 -7.73 6.23
CA ILE A 94 -10.87 -9.03 6.23
C ILE A 94 -11.58 -9.98 7.20
N ASP A 95 -11.95 -9.52 8.39
CA ASP A 95 -12.66 -10.34 9.39
C ASP A 95 -14.05 -10.78 8.90
N ASP A 96 -14.73 -9.94 8.11
CA ASP A 96 -16.03 -10.23 7.50
C ASP A 96 -15.95 -11.13 6.24
N ALA A 97 -14.75 -11.32 5.67
CA ALA A 97 -14.57 -12.13 4.47
C ALA A 97 -14.34 -13.60 4.85
N ASP A 98 -15.00 -14.52 4.14
CA ASP A 98 -14.70 -15.94 4.26
C ASP A 98 -13.31 -16.25 3.65
N ASP A 99 -12.53 -17.12 4.29
CA ASP A 99 -11.17 -17.49 3.83
C ASP A 99 -11.15 -17.99 2.37
N GLU A 100 -12.25 -18.58 1.89
CA GLU A 100 -12.40 -19.07 0.52
C GLU A 100 -12.55 -17.95 -0.53
N ASP A 101 -12.96 -16.75 -0.11
CA ASP A 101 -13.12 -15.57 -0.97
C ASP A 101 -11.85 -14.68 -1.00
N LEU A 102 -10.88 -14.94 -0.13
CA LEU A 102 -9.64 -14.17 -0.05
C LEU A 102 -8.61 -14.66 -1.08
N GLU A 103 -8.43 -13.89 -2.15
CA GLU A 103 -7.38 -14.11 -3.15
C GLU A 103 -6.13 -13.27 -2.83
N ASP A 104 -4.99 -13.93 -2.58
CA ASP A 104 -3.70 -13.23 -2.52
C ASP A 104 -3.18 -12.93 -3.92
N TRP A 105 -3.54 -11.75 -4.42
CA TRP A 105 -3.12 -11.24 -5.71
C TRP A 105 -1.59 -11.00 -5.81
N ARG A 106 -0.85 -11.02 -4.70
CA ARG A 106 0.62 -10.84 -4.70
C ARG A 106 1.36 -12.11 -5.11
N GLY A 107 0.73 -13.27 -5.02
CA GLY A 107 1.34 -14.57 -5.27
C GLY A 107 1.54 -14.92 -6.75
N GLN A 108 1.21 -14.03 -7.70
CA GLN A 108 1.21 -14.36 -9.13
C GLN A 108 2.45 -13.89 -9.91
N ASP A 109 3.33 -13.07 -9.32
CA ASP A 109 4.54 -12.53 -9.99
C ASP A 109 5.83 -12.62 -9.13
N GLY A 110 5.85 -13.44 -8.07
CA GLY A 110 6.85 -13.42 -7.00
C GLY A 110 7.92 -14.52 -6.97
N GLU A 111 8.10 -15.32 -8.03
CA GLU A 111 9.27 -16.21 -8.13
C GLU A 111 10.47 -15.42 -8.66
N ALA A 112 11.14 -14.70 -7.75
CA ALA A 112 12.50 -14.22 -7.93
C ALA A 112 13.42 -14.97 -6.95
N ASP A 113 14.18 -15.89 -7.51
CA ASP A 113 15.14 -16.81 -6.89
C ASP A 113 15.97 -16.23 -5.74
N GLY A 114 16.07 -17.01 -4.67
CA GLY A 114 17.04 -16.86 -3.59
C GLY A 114 17.60 -18.20 -3.11
N GLU A 115 17.67 -19.19 -3.99
CA GLU A 115 18.26 -20.50 -3.70
C GLU A 115 19.75 -20.50 -4.12
N THR A 116 20.60 -19.80 -3.38
CA THR A 116 22.05 -20.01 -3.47
C THR A 116 22.43 -21.12 -2.51
N ALA A 117 22.56 -22.30 -3.11
CA ALA A 117 23.09 -23.52 -2.52
C ALA A 117 24.34 -23.26 -1.67
N SER A 118 24.32 -23.81 -0.46
CA SER A 118 25.55 -24.16 0.25
C SER A 118 26.33 -25.17 -0.58
N ALA A 119 27.57 -24.86 -0.92
CA ALA A 119 28.56 -25.83 -1.33
C ALA A 119 29.86 -25.53 -0.59
N GLU A 120 30.39 -26.59 0.03
CA GLU A 120 31.59 -26.67 0.87
C GLU A 120 32.89 -26.28 0.14
#